data_AF-A0A8S9YE72-F1
#
_entry.id   AF-A0A8S9YE72-F1
#
_cell.length_a   1.000
_cell.length_b   1.000
_cell.length_c   1.000
_cell.angle_alpha   90.00
_cell.angle_beta   90.00
_cell.angle_gamma   90.00
#
_symmetry.space_group_name_H-M   'P 1'
#
loop_
_entity.id
_entity.type
_entity.pdbx_description
1 polymer ?
#
loop_
_entity_poly.entity_id
_entity_poly.type
_entity_poly.pdbx_seq_one_letter_code
_entity_poly.pdbx_strand_id
1 'polypeptide(L)'
;MFVDNGDRSLRPGATKISKTLDGKNANLRYGLMHPAYISYSRASASSGIDQLAVIDMCIIIPSKQETCPPAFNKIPESLTSNPLVPYVYLCFRKSLIKQHTIAYEPEILFRYHVPPMSMEFDYAVNNQTERDSLAKDQQQSLVDSVNYESDEPIDPEICQVANFCLPWGASLESWSVEQDCPQPNHFTFVLTNETSQRLYGVAFTFHEPYDVKNLDKDQCYRLGVDPEPLFPSRAANNTSTSPSHSTDDLDPEEEARITARQKHFLRSRVGDRVVGVTKTMCLLSRWSFPVAFTNFLAFLYSRCYPAANSDPIPLER
;
A
#
# COMPACT_ATOMS: atom_id res chain seq x y z
N MET A 1 -2.38 9.07 -26.63
CA MET A 1 -2.80 9.66 -27.92
C MET A 1 -2.78 8.56 -28.97
N PHE A 2 -3.74 8.52 -29.88
CA PHE A 2 -3.78 7.59 -31.00
C PHE A 2 -3.64 8.36 -32.31
N VAL A 3 -2.69 7.95 -33.15
CA VAL A 3 -2.46 8.54 -34.48
C VAL A 3 -2.79 7.47 -35.51
N ASP A 4 -3.72 7.78 -36.40
CA ASP A 4 -4.21 6.84 -37.42
C ASP A 4 -3.28 6.85 -38.64
N ASN A 5 -2.21 6.05 -38.58
CA ASN A 5 -1.17 5.99 -39.61
C ASN A 5 -1.00 4.60 -40.26
N GLY A 6 -1.96 3.70 -40.08
CA GLY A 6 -1.94 2.34 -40.64
C GLY A 6 -1.00 1.34 -39.95
N ASP A 7 0.01 1.83 -39.22
CA ASP A 7 1.02 1.03 -38.52
C ASP A 7 0.71 0.86 -37.02
N ARG A 8 -0.02 1.82 -36.43
CA ARG A 8 -0.41 1.78 -35.01
C ARG A 8 -1.85 1.31 -34.85
N SER A 9 -2.04 0.19 -34.16
CA SER A 9 -3.35 -0.24 -33.69
C SER A 9 -3.69 0.42 -32.35
N LEU A 10 -4.99 0.63 -32.11
CA LEU A 10 -5.45 1.08 -30.80
C LEU A 10 -5.15 -0.04 -29.79
N ARG A 11 -4.72 0.32 -28.58
CA ARG A 11 -4.55 -0.67 -27.51
C ARG A 11 -5.84 -1.46 -27.30
N PRO A 12 -5.78 -2.79 -27.08
CA PRO A 12 -6.96 -3.59 -26.78
C PRO A 12 -7.78 -2.99 -25.63
N GLY A 13 -9.10 -2.91 -25.79
CA GLY A 13 -10.01 -2.35 -24.79
C GLY A 13 -9.98 -0.82 -24.64
N ALA A 14 -9.12 -0.11 -25.38
CA ALA A 14 -9.17 1.34 -25.42
C ALA A 14 -10.32 1.84 -26.32
N THR A 15 -10.88 3.00 -25.96
CA THR A 15 -11.89 3.71 -26.73
C THR A 15 -11.26 4.96 -27.33
N LYS A 16 -11.49 5.18 -28.64
CA LYS A 16 -11.10 6.40 -29.35
C LYS A 16 -12.21 7.45 -29.23
N ILE A 17 -11.86 8.67 -28.84
CA ILE A 17 -12.78 9.81 -28.90
C ILE A 17 -12.69 10.39 -30.31
N SER A 18 -13.59 9.95 -31.20
CA SER A 18 -13.61 10.39 -32.61
C SER A 18 -14.51 11.61 -32.85
N LYS A 19 -15.45 11.87 -31.94
CA LYS A 19 -16.42 12.97 -32.05
C LYS A 19 -16.52 13.78 -30.76
N THR A 20 -16.81 15.07 -30.89
CA THR A 20 -17.21 15.94 -29.77
C THR A 20 -18.61 15.57 -29.29
N LEU A 21 -19.05 16.13 -28.16
CA LEU A 21 -20.41 15.93 -27.64
C LEU A 21 -21.49 16.35 -28.66
N ASP A 22 -21.22 17.39 -29.45
CA ASP A 22 -22.10 17.86 -30.54
C ASP A 22 -21.96 17.05 -31.84
N GLY A 23 -21.21 15.95 -31.83
CA GLY A 23 -21.04 15.07 -32.99
C GLY A 23 -20.04 15.54 -34.05
N LYS A 24 -19.31 16.64 -33.83
CA LYS A 24 -18.27 17.14 -34.74
C LYS A 24 -17.01 16.27 -34.66
N ASN A 25 -16.20 16.24 -35.72
CA ASN A 25 -14.93 15.49 -35.73
C ASN A 25 -13.99 16.02 -34.62
N ALA A 26 -13.47 15.13 -33.77
CA ALA A 26 -12.56 15.45 -32.66
C ALA A 26 -11.07 15.29 -33.00
N ASN A 27 -10.70 15.34 -34.28
CA ASN A 27 -9.30 15.31 -34.71
C ASN A 27 -8.55 16.52 -34.14
N LEU A 28 -7.42 16.26 -33.49
CA LEU A 28 -6.61 17.26 -32.80
C LEU A 28 -5.53 17.87 -33.70
N ARG A 29 -5.35 17.33 -34.92
CA ARG A 29 -4.40 17.84 -35.91
C ARG A 29 -5.09 18.67 -36.98
N TYR A 30 -4.41 19.74 -37.41
CA TYR A 30 -4.76 20.51 -38.60
C TYR A 30 -4.36 19.71 -39.86
N GLY A 31 -5.26 18.85 -40.35
CA GLY A 31 -5.07 18.07 -41.57
C GLY A 31 -5.82 16.75 -41.58
N LEU A 32 -6.16 16.27 -42.78
CA LEU A 32 -6.84 14.97 -42.99
C LEU A 32 -5.86 13.79 -43.03
N MET A 33 -4.56 14.06 -43.23
CA MET A 33 -3.51 13.04 -43.23
C MET A 33 -3.09 12.72 -41.80
N HIS A 34 -3.13 11.44 -41.44
CA HIS A 34 -2.75 10.91 -40.11
C HIS A 34 -3.44 11.62 -38.93
N PRO A 35 -4.78 11.59 -38.87
CA PRO A 35 -5.53 12.26 -37.82
C PRO A 35 -5.14 11.72 -36.44
N ALA A 36 -5.15 12.60 -35.44
CA ALA A 36 -4.82 12.26 -34.07
C ALA A 36 -6.02 12.45 -33.16
N TYR A 37 -6.27 11.46 -32.31
CA TYR A 37 -7.39 11.45 -31.38
C TYR A 37 -6.90 11.13 -29.97
N ILE A 38 -7.62 11.63 -28.97
CA ILE A 38 -7.49 11.11 -27.61
C ILE A 38 -8.12 9.72 -27.58
N SER A 39 -7.40 8.80 -26.95
CA SER A 39 -7.90 7.48 -26.60
C SER A 39 -7.74 7.28 -25.10
N TYR A 40 -8.69 6.57 -24.51
CA TYR A 40 -8.69 6.24 -23.09
C TYR A 40 -9.09 4.77 -22.89
N SER A 41 -8.72 4.21 -21.76
CA SER A 41 -9.20 2.91 -21.30
C SER A 41 -9.86 3.11 -19.95
N ARG A 42 -10.98 2.45 -19.71
CA ARG A 42 -11.59 2.37 -18.38
C ARG A 42 -11.16 1.07 -17.73
N ALA A 43 -10.90 1.15 -16.43
CA ALA A 43 -10.74 -0.04 -15.60
C ALA A 43 -12.03 -0.88 -15.68
N SER A 44 -11.89 -2.21 -15.55
CA SER A 44 -13.07 -3.08 -15.44
C SER A 44 -13.81 -2.78 -14.15
N ALA A 45 -15.10 -3.14 -14.07
CA ALA A 45 -15.84 -3.08 -12.81
C ALA A 45 -15.20 -3.96 -11.71
N SER A 46 -14.43 -4.97 -12.10
CA SER A 46 -13.67 -5.84 -11.19
C SER A 46 -12.34 -5.26 -10.73
N SER A 47 -11.91 -4.11 -11.24
CA SER A 47 -10.59 -3.57 -10.88
C SER A 47 -10.53 -3.21 -9.40
N GLY A 48 -9.47 -3.69 -8.73
CA GLY A 48 -9.21 -3.39 -7.33
C GLY A 48 -8.99 -1.91 -7.05
N ILE A 49 -9.11 -1.52 -5.78
CA ILE A 49 -8.93 -0.14 -5.31
C ILE A 49 -7.46 0.33 -5.30
N ASP A 50 -6.52 -0.60 -5.48
CA ASP A 50 -5.08 -0.37 -5.56
C ASP A 50 -4.59 0.05 -6.96
N GLN A 51 -5.52 0.22 -7.92
CA GLN A 51 -5.19 0.60 -9.29
C GLN A 51 -5.06 2.12 -9.47
N LEU A 52 -4.08 2.53 -10.26
CA LEU A 52 -3.87 3.94 -10.61
C LEU A 52 -4.83 4.37 -11.73
N ALA A 53 -5.48 5.52 -11.54
CA ALA A 53 -6.27 6.16 -12.57
C ALA A 53 -5.70 7.53 -12.93
N VAL A 54 -6.05 8.02 -14.13
CA VAL A 54 -5.81 9.41 -14.52
C VAL A 54 -6.78 10.29 -13.74
N ILE A 55 -6.26 11.17 -12.89
CA ILE A 55 -7.06 12.04 -12.02
C ILE A 55 -7.04 13.50 -12.45
N ASP A 56 -6.06 13.87 -13.28
CA ASP A 56 -5.88 15.24 -13.75
C ASP A 56 -5.18 15.27 -15.10
N MET A 57 -5.50 16.26 -15.92
CA MET A 57 -4.96 16.49 -17.24
C MET A 57 -4.80 17.98 -17.51
N CYS A 58 -3.68 18.36 -18.08
CA CYS A 58 -3.43 19.75 -18.47
C CYS A 58 -2.73 19.82 -19.83
N ILE A 59 -2.81 20.98 -20.46
CA ILE A 59 -2.11 21.27 -21.70
C ILE A 59 -0.94 22.20 -21.40
N ILE A 60 0.20 21.98 -22.06
CA ILE A 60 1.36 22.86 -21.99
C ILE A 60 1.79 23.34 -23.38
N ILE A 61 2.32 24.56 -23.43
CA ILE A 61 2.84 25.23 -24.63
C ILE A 61 4.29 25.68 -24.35
N PRO A 62 5.29 24.85 -24.71
CA PRO A 62 6.69 25.14 -24.37
C PRO A 62 7.23 26.46 -24.94
N SER A 63 6.69 26.96 -26.06
CA SER A 63 7.08 28.27 -26.61
C SER A 63 6.68 29.45 -25.72
N LYS A 64 5.77 29.24 -24.77
CA LYS A 64 5.40 30.20 -23.71
C LYS A 64 6.15 29.94 -22.41
N GLN A 65 7.22 29.14 -22.43
CA GLN A 65 8.01 28.74 -21.27
C GLN A 65 7.23 27.88 -20.24
N GLU A 66 6.16 27.22 -20.68
CA GLU A 66 5.42 26.26 -19.85
C GLU A 66 6.13 24.90 -19.82
N THR A 67 6.18 24.28 -18.64
CA THR A 67 6.81 22.97 -18.43
C THR A 67 5.79 21.96 -17.88
N CYS A 68 6.10 20.67 -18.01
CA CYS A 68 5.25 19.63 -17.44
C CYS A 68 5.20 19.79 -15.90
N PRO A 69 4.01 19.90 -15.28
CA PRO A 69 3.92 20.07 -13.84
C PRO A 69 4.56 18.89 -13.06
N PRO A 70 5.01 19.10 -11.82
CA PRO A 70 5.51 18.02 -10.97
C PRO A 70 4.47 16.89 -10.80
N ALA A 71 4.93 15.64 -10.82
CA ALA A 71 4.10 14.43 -10.78
C ALA A 71 3.14 14.21 -11.98
N PHE A 72 3.21 15.04 -13.03
CA PHE A 72 2.54 14.78 -14.29
C PHE A 72 3.47 14.05 -15.26
N ASN A 73 2.88 13.25 -16.13
CA ASN A 73 3.53 12.61 -17.25
C ASN A 73 3.13 13.34 -18.53
N LYS A 74 4.12 13.78 -19.31
CA LYS A 74 3.91 14.38 -20.63
C LYS A 74 3.73 13.28 -21.68
N ILE A 75 2.70 13.38 -22.51
CA ILE A 75 2.58 12.56 -23.72
C ILE A 75 3.63 13.05 -24.74
N PRO A 76 4.47 12.16 -25.28
CA PRO A 76 5.61 12.57 -26.10
C PRO A 76 5.16 13.19 -27.43
N GLU A 77 4.04 12.74 -28.01
CA GLU A 77 3.50 13.32 -29.22
C GLU A 77 2.78 14.66 -28.98
N SER A 78 3.14 15.67 -29.79
CA SER A 78 2.42 16.95 -29.84
C SER A 78 1.02 16.77 -30.45
N LEU A 79 0.07 17.52 -29.90
CA LEU A 79 -1.28 17.67 -30.44
C LEU A 79 -1.26 18.39 -31.79
N THR A 80 -0.40 19.40 -31.94
CA THR A 80 -0.16 20.09 -33.20
C THR A 80 0.94 19.42 -34.00
N SER A 81 0.76 19.30 -35.31
CA SER A 81 1.74 18.73 -36.25
C SER A 81 2.36 19.76 -37.20
N ASN A 82 1.84 20.99 -37.23
CA ASN A 82 2.31 22.05 -38.12
C ASN A 82 3.49 22.79 -37.47
N PRO A 83 4.69 22.81 -38.08
CA PRO A 83 5.85 23.53 -37.56
C PRO A 83 5.67 25.05 -37.45
N LEU A 84 4.68 25.62 -38.15
CA LEU A 84 4.36 27.05 -38.10
C LEU A 84 3.47 27.44 -36.90
N VAL A 85 2.93 26.45 -36.19
CA VAL A 85 2.08 26.66 -35.01
C VAL A 85 2.87 26.17 -33.79
N PRO A 86 2.74 26.83 -32.62
CA PRO A 86 3.32 26.31 -31.39
C PRO A 86 3.00 24.84 -31.15
N TYR A 87 4.01 24.08 -30.73
CA TYR A 87 3.79 22.71 -30.26
C TYR A 87 3.00 22.73 -28.96
N VAL A 88 1.99 21.87 -28.88
CA VAL A 88 1.08 21.78 -27.74
C VAL A 88 1.09 20.34 -27.24
N TYR A 89 1.28 20.14 -25.94
CA TYR A 89 1.39 18.81 -25.36
C TYR A 89 0.35 18.58 -24.27
N LEU A 90 -0.14 17.35 -24.20
CA LEU A 90 -1.02 16.88 -23.13
C LEU A 90 -0.18 16.24 -22.03
N CYS A 91 -0.40 16.66 -20.80
CA CYS A 91 0.17 16.07 -19.61
C CYS A 91 -0.96 15.46 -18.76
N PHE A 92 -0.67 14.39 -18.02
CA PHE A 92 -1.63 13.76 -17.13
C PHE A 92 -1.00 13.31 -15.81
N ARG A 93 -1.75 13.39 -14.72
CA ARG A 93 -1.36 12.84 -13.41
C ARG A 93 -2.11 11.55 -13.15
N LYS A 94 -1.38 10.54 -12.69
CA LYS A 94 -1.96 9.28 -12.20
C LYS A 94 -1.89 9.22 -10.69
N SER A 95 -2.94 8.72 -10.05
CA SER A 95 -2.98 8.48 -8.61
C SER A 95 -3.96 7.36 -8.29
N LEU A 96 -3.91 6.85 -7.07
CA LEU A 96 -4.91 5.92 -6.55
C LEU A 96 -6.25 6.64 -6.42
N ILE A 97 -7.34 5.97 -6.78
CA ILE A 97 -8.68 6.48 -6.49
C ILE A 97 -9.05 6.03 -5.08
N LYS A 98 -8.82 6.92 -4.10
CA LYS A 98 -9.27 6.71 -2.72
C LYS A 98 -10.72 7.18 -2.56
N GLN A 99 -11.66 6.33 -2.96
CA GLN A 99 -13.06 6.48 -2.60
C GLN A 99 -13.36 5.59 -1.40
N HIS A 100 -14.24 6.05 -0.51
CA HIS A 100 -14.66 5.29 0.67
C HIS A 100 -13.49 4.90 1.59
N THR A 101 -12.70 5.90 1.97
CA THR A 101 -11.53 5.75 2.84
C THR A 101 -11.65 6.64 4.06
N ILE A 102 -11.29 6.08 5.23
CA ILE A 102 -11.12 6.82 6.48
C ILE A 102 -9.68 6.63 6.93
N ALA A 103 -8.91 7.71 7.01
CA ALA A 103 -7.53 7.68 7.50
C ALA A 103 -7.46 7.97 9.01
N TYR A 104 -6.52 7.33 9.67
CA TYR A 104 -6.16 7.41 11.07
C TYR A 104 -4.66 7.61 11.20
N GLU A 105 -4.24 8.11 12.35
CA GLU A 105 -2.84 8.16 12.72
C GLU A 105 -2.29 6.72 12.85
N PRO A 106 -1.18 6.38 12.17
CA PRO A 106 -0.55 5.08 12.32
C PRO A 106 -0.06 4.84 13.74
N GLU A 107 -0.33 3.65 14.28
CA GLU A 107 0.19 3.20 15.58
C GLU A 107 1.03 1.92 15.42
N ILE A 108 1.98 1.73 16.33
CA ILE A 108 2.75 0.48 16.42
C ILE A 108 1.97 -0.52 17.27
N LEU A 109 1.45 -1.54 16.62
CA LEU A 109 0.74 -2.62 17.31
C LEU A 109 1.68 -3.57 18.05
N PHE A 110 2.86 -3.83 17.48
CA PHE A 110 3.86 -4.73 18.05
C PHE A 110 5.27 -4.31 17.63
N ARG A 111 6.23 -4.38 18.55
CA ARG A 111 7.65 -4.11 18.30
C ARG A 111 8.50 -5.20 18.91
N TYR A 112 9.34 -5.83 18.09
CA TYR A 112 10.42 -6.69 18.55
C TYR A 112 11.77 -6.00 18.33
N HIS A 113 12.55 -5.84 19.39
CA HIS A 113 13.90 -5.30 19.32
C HIS A 113 14.91 -6.44 19.50
N VAL A 114 15.87 -6.57 18.58
CA VAL A 114 16.95 -7.55 18.73
C VAL A 114 17.87 -7.06 19.87
N PRO A 115 18.07 -7.83 20.94
CA PRO A 115 19.00 -7.45 22.00
C PRO A 115 20.41 -7.25 21.42
N PRO A 116 21.19 -6.27 21.92
CA PRO A 116 22.60 -6.20 21.56
C PRO A 116 23.28 -7.52 21.95
N MET A 117 24.00 -8.12 21.03
CA MET A 117 24.72 -9.36 21.28
C MET A 117 25.88 -9.06 22.23
N SER A 118 25.77 -9.44 23.50
CA SER A 118 26.90 -9.42 24.43
C SER A 118 27.86 -10.52 24.00
N MET A 119 28.92 -10.18 23.26
CA MET A 119 30.03 -11.10 23.02
C MET A 119 30.89 -11.17 24.29
N GLU A 120 30.43 -11.91 25.29
CA GLU A 120 31.31 -12.47 26.33
C GLU A 120 31.68 -13.89 25.88
N PHE A 121 32.77 -14.00 25.10
CA PHE A 121 33.42 -15.28 24.84
C PHE A 121 34.36 -15.57 26.01
N ASP A 122 33.89 -16.31 27.01
CA ASP A 122 34.75 -16.92 28.02
C ASP A 122 35.59 -18.04 27.38
N TYR A 123 36.78 -17.69 26.89
CA TYR A 123 37.85 -18.66 26.67
C TYR A 123 38.44 -19.07 28.02
N ALA A 124 37.66 -19.76 28.85
CA ALA A 124 38.20 -20.50 29.98
C ALA A 124 38.92 -21.76 29.43
N VAL A 125 40.22 -21.62 29.19
CA VAL A 125 41.15 -22.72 28.91
C VAL A 125 41.08 -23.70 30.09
N ASN A 126 40.37 -24.80 29.90
CA ASN A 126 40.30 -25.87 30.87
C ASN A 126 41.48 -26.81 30.63
N ASN A 127 42.58 -26.60 31.33
CA ASN A 127 43.59 -27.62 31.58
C ASN A 127 44.11 -27.45 33.01
N GLN A 128 43.35 -28.03 33.95
CA GLN A 128 43.87 -28.37 35.26
C GLN A 128 44.94 -29.45 35.10
N THR A 129 46.16 -29.16 35.52
CA THR A 129 47.00 -30.17 36.17
C THR A 129 47.82 -29.50 37.26
N GLU A 130 47.68 -30.08 38.44
CA GLU A 130 48.26 -29.79 39.75
C GLU A 130 49.69 -29.23 39.74
N ARG A 131 49.96 -28.22 40.59
CA ARG A 131 51.04 -28.27 41.58
C ARG A 131 50.99 -27.13 42.59
N ASP A 132 51.43 -27.50 43.78
CA ASP A 132 51.38 -26.82 45.07
C ASP A 132 52.03 -25.44 45.18
N SER A 133 51.57 -24.74 46.23
CA SER A 133 52.36 -23.98 47.22
C SER A 133 52.88 -22.56 46.91
N LEU A 134 52.51 -21.66 47.84
CA LEU A 134 53.19 -20.45 48.33
C LEU A 134 53.66 -19.39 47.32
N ALA A 135 53.07 -18.19 47.38
CA ALA A 135 53.72 -16.97 47.89
C ALA A 135 52.86 -15.72 47.63
N LYS A 136 52.95 -14.78 48.57
CA LYS A 136 52.44 -13.41 48.49
C LYS A 136 53.30 -12.56 47.53
N ASP A 137 52.74 -11.39 47.23
CA ASP A 137 53.39 -10.12 46.90
C ASP A 137 53.52 -9.67 45.42
N GLN A 138 52.88 -8.52 45.20
CA GLN A 138 53.37 -7.29 44.55
C GLN A 138 53.36 -7.11 43.02
N GLN A 139 52.99 -5.86 42.70
CA GLN A 139 53.05 -5.09 41.44
C GLN A 139 52.15 -5.54 40.28
N GLN A 140 51.02 -4.88 40.00
CA GLN A 140 50.86 -3.53 39.43
C GLN A 140 51.29 -3.41 37.97
N SER A 141 50.33 -3.23 37.06
CA SER A 141 50.42 -2.25 35.98
C SER A 141 49.11 -2.18 35.16
N LEU A 142 48.56 -0.97 35.11
CA LEU A 142 48.08 -0.29 33.90
C LEU A 142 47.37 -1.16 32.87
N VAL A 143 46.04 -1.23 32.94
CA VAL A 143 45.22 -1.40 31.75
C VAL A 143 44.44 -0.11 31.55
N ASP A 144 44.87 0.62 30.52
CA ASP A 144 44.22 1.81 30.00
C ASP A 144 42.73 1.55 29.83
N SER A 145 41.93 2.45 30.40
CA SER A 145 40.49 2.49 30.19
C SER A 145 40.23 2.83 28.73
N VAL A 146 40.06 1.79 27.90
CA VAL A 146 39.56 1.94 26.54
C VAL A 146 38.11 2.39 26.68
N ASN A 147 37.86 3.66 26.38
CA ASN A 147 36.54 4.21 26.18
C ASN A 147 35.88 3.39 25.05
N TYR A 148 35.03 2.42 25.40
CA TYR A 148 34.02 1.96 24.46
C TYR A 148 33.08 3.15 24.28
N GLU A 149 33.19 3.85 23.16
CA GLU A 149 32.03 4.57 22.61
C GLU A 149 30.93 3.53 22.51
N SER A 150 30.05 3.50 23.51
CA SER A 150 28.81 2.76 23.46
C SER A 150 28.08 3.29 22.25
N ASP A 151 28.01 2.48 21.20
CA ASP A 151 27.09 2.65 20.08
C ASP A 151 25.69 2.69 20.70
N GLU A 152 25.25 3.90 21.08
CA GLU A 152 23.90 4.14 21.56
C GLU A 152 22.95 3.50 20.53
N PRO A 153 22.00 2.66 20.97
CA PRO A 153 21.04 2.09 20.05
C PRO A 153 20.36 3.26 19.34
N ILE A 154 20.42 3.25 18.00
CA ILE A 154 19.65 4.19 17.20
C ILE A 154 18.19 3.83 17.47
N ASP A 155 17.57 4.50 18.43
CA ASP A 155 16.14 4.39 18.68
C ASP A 155 15.48 5.51 17.87
N PRO A 156 15.12 5.27 16.60
CA PRO A 156 14.29 6.23 15.89
C PRO A 156 13.02 6.41 16.72
N GLU A 157 12.58 7.65 16.89
CA GLU A 157 11.32 7.94 17.57
C GLU A 157 10.24 7.07 16.92
N ILE A 158 9.72 6.12 17.68
CA ILE A 158 9.00 4.94 17.19
C ILE A 158 7.79 5.35 16.35
N CYS A 159 7.12 6.44 16.74
CA CYS A 159 5.98 7.04 16.05
C CYS A 159 6.35 7.51 14.63
N GLN A 160 7.58 7.96 14.41
CA GLN A 160 8.05 8.33 13.08
C GLN A 160 8.08 7.11 12.16
N VAL A 161 8.56 5.95 12.63
CA VAL A 161 8.63 4.71 11.82
C VAL A 161 7.25 4.33 11.29
N ALA A 162 6.20 4.43 12.11
CA ALA A 162 4.83 4.14 11.70
C ALA A 162 4.38 5.06 10.55
N ASN A 163 4.68 6.35 10.63
CA ASN A 163 4.41 7.32 9.56
C ASN A 163 5.19 7.03 8.27
N PHE A 164 6.42 6.52 8.35
CA PHE A 164 7.16 6.08 7.16
C PHE A 164 6.55 4.82 6.54
N CYS A 165 6.01 3.91 7.34
CA CYS A 165 5.39 2.69 6.86
C CYS A 165 3.98 2.92 6.28
N LEU A 166 3.27 3.95 6.75
CA LEU A 166 1.94 4.34 6.30
C LEU A 166 1.89 5.85 6.05
N PRO A 167 2.53 6.35 4.97
CA PRO A 167 2.67 7.80 4.73
C PRO A 167 1.33 8.50 4.44
N TRP A 168 0.27 7.73 4.16
CA TRP A 168 -1.09 8.24 3.95
C TRP A 168 -2.01 8.00 5.16
N GLY A 169 -1.43 7.65 6.31
CA GLY A 169 -2.16 7.17 7.48
C GLY A 169 -2.52 5.68 7.39
N ALA A 170 -2.85 5.10 8.53
CA ALA A 170 -3.56 3.83 8.57
C ALA A 170 -5.00 4.08 8.10
N SER A 171 -5.57 3.23 7.26
CA SER A 171 -6.89 3.47 6.70
C SER A 171 -7.84 2.30 6.87
N LEU A 172 -9.11 2.64 7.10
CA LEU A 172 -10.24 1.80 6.74
C LEU A 172 -10.63 2.13 5.30
N GLU A 173 -10.75 1.11 4.48
CA GLU A 173 -11.12 1.20 3.08
C GLU A 173 -12.24 0.22 2.79
N SER A 174 -13.17 0.61 1.94
CA SER A 174 -14.20 -0.31 1.46
C SER A 174 -14.21 -0.39 -0.05
N TRP A 175 -14.49 -1.59 -0.56
CA TRP A 175 -14.63 -1.86 -1.98
C TRP A 175 -15.87 -2.71 -2.25
N SER A 176 -16.36 -2.67 -3.48
CA SER A 176 -17.48 -3.52 -3.88
C SER A 176 -17.08 -5.00 -3.90
N VAL A 177 -18.03 -5.89 -3.59
CA VAL A 177 -17.86 -7.34 -3.75
C VAL A 177 -17.49 -7.76 -5.17
N GLU A 178 -17.77 -6.90 -6.16
CA GLU A 178 -17.38 -7.13 -7.55
C GLU A 178 -15.91 -6.82 -7.85
N GLN A 179 -15.26 -6.03 -7.01
CA GLN A 179 -13.87 -5.63 -7.18
C GLN A 179 -12.90 -6.68 -6.63
N ASP A 180 -11.75 -6.82 -7.29
CA ASP A 180 -10.68 -7.70 -6.84
C ASP A 180 -10.08 -7.21 -5.51
N CYS A 181 -9.68 -8.17 -4.67
CA CYS A 181 -9.05 -7.87 -3.38
C CYS A 181 -7.75 -7.07 -3.58
N PRO A 182 -7.48 -6.05 -2.76
CA PRO A 182 -6.22 -5.31 -2.79
C PRO A 182 -5.03 -6.26 -2.63
N GLN A 183 -4.00 -6.10 -3.45
CA GLN A 183 -2.78 -6.87 -3.31
C GLN A 183 -1.85 -6.24 -2.26
N PRO A 184 -1.06 -7.04 -1.54
CA PRO A 184 0.01 -6.51 -0.71
C PRO A 184 1.01 -5.70 -1.54
N ASN A 185 1.52 -4.62 -0.95
CA ASN A 185 2.58 -3.81 -1.53
C ASN A 185 3.80 -3.80 -0.61
N HIS A 186 4.99 -3.63 -1.18
CA HIS A 186 6.21 -3.45 -0.41
C HIS A 186 7.01 -2.28 -0.94
N PHE A 187 7.74 -1.63 -0.05
CA PHE A 187 8.62 -0.52 -0.40
C PHE A 187 9.74 -0.37 0.61
N THR A 188 10.73 0.43 0.25
CA THR A 188 11.90 0.68 1.08
C THR A 188 12.00 2.17 1.39
N PHE A 189 12.59 2.48 2.54
CA PHE A 189 12.87 3.86 2.95
C PHE A 189 14.17 3.92 3.75
N VAL A 190 14.70 5.13 3.94
CA VAL A 190 15.90 5.36 4.74
C VAL A 190 15.59 6.42 5.77
N LEU A 191 15.76 6.08 7.05
CA LEU A 191 15.75 7.04 8.15
C LEU A 191 17.18 7.52 8.36
N THR A 192 17.36 8.83 8.48
CA THR A 192 18.65 9.41 8.82
C THR A 192 18.47 10.21 10.10
N ASN A 193 19.25 9.89 11.13
CA ASN A 193 19.21 10.63 12.39
C ASN A 193 20.06 11.90 12.31
N GLU A 194 20.05 12.68 13.40
CA GLU A 194 20.81 13.94 13.50
C GLU A 194 22.33 13.74 13.36
N THR A 195 22.84 12.56 13.70
CA THR A 195 24.25 12.19 13.55
C THR A 195 24.59 11.62 12.17
N SER A 196 23.67 11.76 11.19
CA SER A 196 23.82 11.26 9.81
C SER A 196 23.96 9.73 9.67
N GLN A 197 23.63 8.97 10.72
CA GLN A 197 23.53 7.51 10.65
C GLN A 197 22.24 7.11 9.95
N ARG A 198 22.32 6.04 9.15
CA ARG A 198 21.21 5.57 8.31
C ARG A 198 20.64 4.26 8.85
N LEU A 199 19.31 4.20 8.91
CA LEU A 199 18.55 2.97 9.08
C LEU A 199 17.75 2.70 7.81
N TYR A 200 17.94 1.51 7.24
CA TYR A 200 17.22 1.04 6.07
C TYR A 200 15.97 0.30 6.51
N GLY A 201 14.81 0.81 6.07
CA GLY A 201 13.51 0.21 6.32
C GLY A 201 12.97 -0.52 5.11
N VAL A 202 12.36 -1.67 5.35
CA VAL A 202 11.55 -2.41 4.37
C VAL A 202 10.17 -2.59 4.97
N ALA A 203 9.17 -1.99 4.33
CA ALA A 203 7.77 -2.10 4.72
C ALA A 203 7.02 -3.06 3.77
N PHE A 204 6.15 -3.88 4.35
CA PHE A 204 5.24 -4.78 3.65
C PHE A 204 3.82 -4.49 4.14
N THR A 205 3.05 -3.79 3.31
CA THR A 205 1.71 -3.29 3.62
C THR A 205 0.64 -4.15 2.97
N PHE A 206 -0.40 -4.49 3.71
CA PHE A 206 -1.49 -5.35 3.27
C PHE A 206 -2.80 -4.93 3.96
N HIS A 207 -3.91 -5.56 3.56
CA HIS A 207 -5.20 -5.33 4.18
C HIS A 207 -5.65 -6.55 4.98
N GLU A 208 -6.29 -6.30 6.12
CA GLU A 208 -7.01 -7.31 6.90
C GLU A 208 -8.51 -6.98 6.94
N PRO A 209 -9.41 -7.98 7.05
CA PRO A 209 -10.83 -7.71 7.18
C PRO A 209 -11.13 -7.03 8.52
N TYR A 210 -11.83 -5.90 8.48
CA TYR A 210 -12.21 -5.13 9.66
C TYR A 210 -13.42 -5.74 10.37
N ASP A 211 -13.47 -5.66 11.69
CA ASP A 211 -14.67 -6.05 12.45
C ASP A 211 -15.73 -4.95 12.33
N VAL A 212 -16.72 -5.20 11.47
CA VAL A 212 -17.79 -4.25 11.14
C VAL A 212 -18.67 -3.87 12.34
N LYS A 213 -18.61 -4.62 13.45
CA LYS A 213 -19.30 -4.29 14.70
C LYS A 213 -18.72 -3.05 15.39
N ASN A 214 -17.47 -2.71 15.07
CA ASN A 214 -16.80 -1.53 15.61
C ASN A 214 -17.03 -0.28 14.74
N LEU A 215 -17.74 -0.41 13.62
CA LEU A 215 -18.13 0.74 12.81
C LEU A 215 -19.21 1.53 13.54
N ASP A 216 -19.12 2.86 13.50
CA ASP A 216 -20.22 3.77 13.79
C ASP A 216 -20.97 4.19 12.51
N LYS A 217 -22.10 4.89 12.67
CA LYS A 217 -22.93 5.33 11.54
C LYS A 217 -22.22 6.30 10.60
N ASP A 218 -21.39 7.22 11.13
CA ASP A 218 -20.65 8.18 10.30
C ASP A 218 -19.60 7.43 9.45
N GLN A 219 -18.90 6.50 10.07
CA GLN A 219 -17.96 5.63 9.39
C GLN A 219 -18.63 4.81 8.29
N CYS A 220 -19.84 4.27 8.51
CA CYS A 220 -20.61 3.59 7.48
C CYS A 220 -20.85 4.50 6.26
N TYR A 221 -21.36 5.72 6.46
CA TYR A 221 -21.60 6.66 5.36
C TYR A 221 -20.32 7.03 4.60
N ARG A 222 -19.23 7.30 5.32
CA ARG A 222 -17.92 7.62 4.72
C ARG A 222 -17.32 6.45 3.97
N LEU A 223 -17.56 5.23 4.43
CA LEU A 223 -17.18 3.98 3.76
C LEU A 223 -18.21 3.56 2.70
N GLY A 224 -19.28 4.31 2.46
CA GLY A 224 -20.33 3.94 1.50
C GLY A 224 -21.04 2.62 1.85
N VAL A 225 -20.95 2.17 3.10
CA VAL A 225 -21.60 0.98 3.63
C VAL A 225 -22.98 1.37 4.14
N ASP A 226 -23.99 0.57 3.81
CA ASP A 226 -25.33 0.76 4.37
C ASP A 226 -25.31 0.53 5.89
N PRO A 227 -25.68 1.53 6.72
CA PRO A 227 -25.73 1.36 8.17
C PRO A 227 -26.95 0.56 8.65
N GLU A 228 -28.02 0.40 7.87
CA GLU A 228 -29.25 -0.27 8.33
C GLU A 228 -29.02 -1.71 8.81
N PRO A 229 -28.25 -2.56 8.10
CA PRO A 229 -27.92 -3.91 8.55
C PRO A 229 -27.15 -3.96 9.87
N LEU A 230 -26.38 -2.91 10.21
CA LEU A 230 -25.56 -2.85 11.42
C LEU A 230 -26.30 -2.20 12.59
N PHE A 231 -27.26 -1.31 12.31
CA PHE A 231 -27.98 -0.51 13.29
C PHE A 231 -29.50 -0.58 13.10
N PRO A 232 -30.14 -1.73 13.39
CA PRO A 232 -31.58 -1.88 13.22
C PRO A 232 -32.36 -0.87 14.07
N SER A 233 -33.28 -0.14 13.44
CA SER A 233 -34.15 0.81 14.15
C SER A 233 -35.16 0.07 15.03
N ARG A 234 -35.31 0.52 16.28
CA ARG A 234 -36.30 0.01 17.27
C ARG A 234 -37.78 0.11 16.84
N ALA A 235 -38.09 0.73 15.70
CA ALA A 235 -39.46 0.94 15.22
C ALA A 235 -40.12 -0.31 14.60
N ALA A 236 -39.42 -1.43 14.44
CA ALA A 236 -39.94 -2.66 13.84
C ALA A 236 -40.63 -3.64 14.82
N ASN A 237 -40.95 -3.22 16.04
CA ASN A 237 -41.46 -4.14 17.09
C ASN A 237 -42.97 -4.42 17.09
N ASN A 238 -43.70 -4.18 15.99
CA ASN A 238 -45.15 -4.49 15.92
C ASN A 238 -45.54 -5.49 14.81
N THR A 239 -44.60 -6.33 14.36
CA THR A 239 -44.94 -7.55 13.61
C THR A 239 -43.93 -8.61 13.98
N SER A 240 -44.42 -9.75 14.47
CA SER A 240 -43.63 -10.96 14.70
C SER A 240 -43.10 -11.47 13.36
N THR A 241 -41.98 -10.91 12.93
CA THR A 241 -41.13 -11.46 11.89
C THR A 241 -39.72 -11.22 12.38
N SER A 242 -39.05 -12.32 12.73
CA SER A 242 -37.63 -12.34 13.12
C SER A 242 -36.81 -11.46 12.17
N PRO A 243 -35.75 -10.77 12.63
CA PRO A 243 -34.90 -9.99 11.75
C PRO A 243 -34.24 -10.94 10.75
N SER A 244 -34.83 -11.06 9.56
CA SER A 244 -34.23 -11.75 8.44
C SER A 244 -33.04 -10.92 8.01
N HIS A 245 -31.85 -11.49 8.21
CA HIS A 245 -30.63 -11.02 7.58
C HIS A 245 -30.90 -10.78 6.09
N SER A 246 -30.49 -9.63 5.57
CA SER A 246 -30.50 -9.33 4.13
C SER A 246 -29.43 -10.13 3.35
N THR A 247 -29.14 -11.36 3.79
CA THR A 247 -28.32 -12.37 3.11
C THR A 247 -29.17 -13.39 2.36
N ASP A 248 -30.48 -13.46 2.60
CA ASP A 248 -31.30 -14.62 2.21
C ASP A 248 -31.86 -14.63 0.77
N ASP A 249 -31.57 -13.64 -0.08
CA ASP A 249 -32.04 -13.62 -1.48
C ASP A 249 -30.89 -13.52 -2.52
N LEU A 250 -29.66 -13.87 -2.13
CA LEU A 250 -28.60 -14.05 -3.13
C LEU A 250 -28.67 -15.46 -3.69
N ASP A 251 -28.72 -15.54 -5.02
CA ASP A 251 -28.55 -16.81 -5.74
C ASP A 251 -27.27 -17.52 -5.23
N PRO A 252 -27.32 -18.81 -4.87
CA PRO A 252 -26.16 -19.58 -4.44
C PRO A 252 -24.95 -19.48 -5.39
N GLU A 253 -25.18 -19.33 -6.70
CA GLU A 253 -24.09 -19.10 -7.66
C GLU A 253 -23.37 -17.78 -7.39
N GLU A 254 -24.11 -16.71 -7.11
CA GLU A 254 -23.54 -15.39 -6.84
C GLU A 254 -22.80 -15.36 -5.50
N GLU A 255 -23.35 -16.01 -4.47
CA GLU A 255 -22.66 -16.16 -3.19
C GLU A 255 -21.33 -16.91 -3.34
N ALA A 256 -21.30 -17.98 -4.14
CA ALA A 256 -20.08 -18.72 -4.43
C ALA A 256 -19.05 -17.87 -5.19
N ARG A 257 -19.49 -17.05 -6.16
CA ARG A 257 -18.63 -16.12 -6.91
C ARG A 257 -18.02 -15.06 -6.01
N ILE A 258 -18.82 -14.43 -5.15
CA ILE A 258 -18.37 -13.42 -4.19
C ILE A 258 -17.38 -14.06 -3.20
N THR A 259 -17.70 -15.26 -2.68
CA THR A 259 -16.83 -15.99 -1.75
C THR A 259 -15.46 -16.29 -2.38
N ALA A 260 -15.45 -16.78 -3.62
CA ALA A 260 -14.21 -17.07 -4.34
C ALA A 260 -13.36 -15.81 -4.58
N ARG A 261 -14.00 -14.67 -4.87
CA ARG A 261 -13.33 -13.40 -5.13
C ARG A 261 -12.81 -12.73 -3.85
N GLN A 262 -13.66 -12.59 -2.84
CA GLN A 262 -13.35 -11.85 -1.60
C GLN A 262 -12.56 -12.67 -0.58
N LYS A 263 -12.59 -14.01 -0.69
CA LYS A 263 -11.83 -14.92 0.17
C LYS A 263 -12.14 -14.61 1.66
N HIS A 264 -11.11 -14.56 2.50
CA HIS A 264 -11.21 -14.20 3.91
C HIS A 264 -11.76 -12.79 4.21
N PHE A 265 -11.84 -11.87 3.25
CA PHE A 265 -12.50 -10.57 3.45
C PHE A 265 -14.03 -10.70 3.52
N LEU A 266 -14.61 -11.82 3.08
CA LEU A 266 -16.05 -12.04 3.17
C LEU A 266 -16.61 -11.84 4.59
N ARG A 267 -15.80 -12.09 5.63
CA ARG A 267 -16.19 -11.90 7.03
C ARG A 267 -16.47 -10.45 7.44
N SER A 268 -16.03 -9.47 6.64
CA SER A 268 -16.29 -8.04 6.84
C SER A 268 -17.24 -7.45 5.78
N ARG A 269 -18.02 -8.31 5.11
CA ARG A 269 -19.01 -7.92 4.13
C ARG A 269 -20.22 -7.24 4.80
N VAL A 270 -20.67 -6.15 4.22
CA VAL A 270 -21.95 -5.49 4.53
C VAL A 270 -22.61 -5.10 3.20
N GLY A 271 -23.73 -5.74 2.87
CA GLY A 271 -24.42 -5.53 1.60
C GLY A 271 -23.55 -5.92 0.39
N ASP A 272 -23.33 -4.97 -0.50
CA ASP A 272 -22.51 -5.10 -1.71
C ASP A 272 -21.05 -4.64 -1.50
N ARG A 273 -20.64 -4.36 -0.26
CA ARG A 273 -19.29 -3.88 0.07
C ARG A 273 -18.59 -4.77 1.08
N VAL A 274 -17.27 -4.64 1.11
CA VAL A 274 -16.38 -5.29 2.06
C VAL A 274 -15.45 -4.26 2.66
N VAL A 275 -15.17 -4.36 3.96
CA VAL A 275 -14.36 -3.38 4.69
C VAL A 275 -13.02 -3.99 5.09
N GLY A 276 -11.92 -3.34 4.70
CA GLY A 276 -10.56 -3.70 5.08
C GLY A 276 -9.88 -2.60 5.88
N VAL A 277 -8.91 -2.99 6.70
CA VAL A 277 -7.98 -2.10 7.40
C VAL A 277 -6.57 -2.32 6.88
N THR A 278 -5.82 -1.24 6.63
CA THR A 278 -4.40 -1.35 6.26
C THR A 278 -3.56 -1.72 7.47
N LYS A 279 -2.68 -2.71 7.30
CA LYS A 279 -1.63 -3.07 8.24
C LYS A 279 -0.29 -3.13 7.53
N THR A 280 0.79 -3.01 8.29
CA THR A 280 2.15 -3.05 7.75
C THR A 280 3.08 -3.81 8.67
N MET A 281 3.94 -4.65 8.10
CA MET A 281 5.12 -5.18 8.79
C MET A 281 6.33 -4.38 8.33
N CYS A 282 7.25 -4.07 9.25
CA CYS A 282 8.46 -3.35 8.93
C CYS A 282 9.69 -4.03 9.53
N LEU A 283 10.75 -4.15 8.72
CA LEU A 283 12.09 -4.46 9.18
C LEU A 283 12.97 -3.21 9.05
N LEU A 284 13.59 -2.82 10.16
CA LEU A 284 14.63 -1.79 10.19
C LEU A 284 15.99 -2.46 10.39
N SER A 285 16.99 -2.01 9.64
CA SER A 285 18.36 -2.53 9.76
C SER A 285 19.40 -1.45 9.48
N ARG A 286 20.59 -1.59 10.07
CA ARG A 286 21.77 -0.78 9.71
C ARG A 286 22.33 -1.15 8.33
N TRP A 287 21.93 -2.29 7.77
CA TRP A 287 22.37 -2.77 6.46
C TRP A 287 21.21 -2.87 5.48
N SER A 288 21.48 -2.52 4.23
CA SER A 288 20.49 -2.54 3.16
C SER A 288 20.36 -3.94 2.57
N PHE A 289 19.33 -4.69 2.99
CA PHE A 289 18.98 -6.01 2.43
C PHE A 289 17.54 -6.06 1.90
N PRO A 290 17.17 -5.18 0.94
CA PRO A 290 15.78 -4.97 0.54
C PRO A 290 15.12 -6.24 -0.01
N VAL A 291 15.83 -7.01 -0.83
CA VAL A 291 15.29 -8.24 -1.44
C VAL A 291 15.08 -9.33 -0.39
N ALA A 292 16.07 -9.57 0.47
CA ALA A 292 15.99 -10.61 1.50
C ALA A 292 14.89 -10.30 2.53
N PHE A 293 14.80 -9.05 3.00
CA PHE A 293 13.78 -8.62 3.94
C PHE A 293 12.38 -8.61 3.32
N THR A 294 12.23 -8.22 2.05
CA THR A 294 10.95 -8.32 1.35
C THR A 294 10.47 -9.77 1.28
N ASN A 295 11.36 -10.69 0.89
CA ASN A 295 11.02 -12.11 0.80
C ASN A 295 10.68 -12.70 2.17
N PHE A 296 11.39 -12.30 3.23
CA PHE A 296 11.10 -12.71 4.59
C PHE A 296 9.74 -12.19 5.08
N LEU A 297 9.43 -10.91 4.86
CA LEU A 297 8.13 -10.34 5.22
C LEU A 297 6.98 -10.97 4.42
N ALA A 298 7.18 -11.25 3.13
CA ALA A 298 6.21 -11.98 2.31
C ALA A 298 5.99 -13.41 2.84
N PHE A 299 7.06 -14.09 3.27
CA PHE A 299 6.98 -15.38 3.94
C PHE A 299 6.14 -15.29 5.23
N LEU A 300 6.40 -14.31 6.11
CA LEU A 300 5.61 -14.11 7.32
C LEU A 300 4.13 -13.87 7.00
N TYR A 301 3.84 -12.96 6.05
CA TYR A 301 2.48 -12.67 5.61
C TYR A 301 1.75 -13.94 5.14
N SER A 302 2.42 -14.80 4.37
CA SER A 302 1.85 -16.06 3.88
C SER A 302 1.45 -17.04 5.00
N ARG A 303 2.07 -16.93 6.18
CA ARG A 303 1.80 -17.75 7.37
C ARG A 303 0.73 -17.17 8.29
N CYS A 304 0.42 -15.88 8.17
CA CYS A 304 -0.58 -15.20 8.99
C CYS A 304 -2.01 -15.41 8.51
N TYR A 305 -2.18 -16.02 7.32
CA TYR A 305 -3.49 -16.23 6.72
C TYR A 305 -4.10 -17.58 7.12
N PRO A 306 -5.42 -17.63 7.41
CA PRO A 306 -6.10 -18.87 7.85
C PRO A 306 -6.02 -20.05 6.87
N ALA A 307 -5.62 -19.81 5.61
CA ALA A 307 -5.42 -20.88 4.62
C ALA A 307 -4.07 -21.62 4.78
N ALA A 308 -3.18 -21.16 5.67
CA ALA A 308 -1.92 -21.82 5.99
C ALA A 308 -2.17 -23.04 6.91
N ASN A 309 -2.73 -24.11 6.35
CA ASN A 309 -3.13 -25.33 7.04
C ASN A 309 -2.00 -26.13 7.73
N SER A 310 -0.74 -25.64 7.76
CA SER A 310 0.40 -26.42 8.27
C SER A 310 1.22 -25.79 9.39
N ASP A 311 1.22 -24.46 9.58
CA ASP A 311 1.98 -23.81 10.68
C ASP A 311 1.65 -22.30 10.75
N PRO A 312 0.60 -21.88 11.48
CA PRO A 312 0.27 -20.46 11.59
C PRO A 312 1.27 -19.76 12.51
N ILE A 313 1.90 -18.68 12.04
CA ILE A 313 2.69 -17.80 12.91
C ILE A 313 1.70 -16.83 13.59
N PRO A 314 1.56 -16.86 14.92
CA PRO A 314 0.73 -15.90 15.62
C PRO A 314 1.49 -14.57 15.66
N LEU A 315 1.30 -13.74 14.63
CA LEU A 315 1.53 -12.31 14.81
C LEU A 315 0.42 -11.79 15.72
N GLU A 316 0.80 -11.09 16.80
CA GLU A 316 -0.16 -10.35 17.61
C GLU A 316 -0.93 -9.39 16.68
N ARG A 317 -2.26 -9.42 16.79
CA ARG A 317 -3.19 -8.81 15.84
C ARG A 317 -3.97 -7.66 16.44
#